data_AF-A0A0G0D875-F1
#
_entry.id   AF-A0A0G0D875-F1
#
_cell.length_a   1.000
_cell.length_b   1.000
_cell.length_c   1.000
_cell.angle_alpha   90.00
_cell.angle_beta   90.00
_cell.angle_gamma   90.00
#
_symmetry.space_group_name_H-M   'P 1'
#
loop_
_entity.id
_entity.type
_entity.pdbx_description
1 polymer ?
#
loop_
_entity_poly.entity_id
_entity_poly.type
_entity_poly.pdbx_seq_one_letter_code
_entity_poly.pdbx_strand_id
1 'polypeptide(L)' 'MMKVFFNKKQLDRLSEFFSNISIVFLASIVSPVFIGNKLSLDLLVLGIILTSGFLLLSLLIY' A
#
# COMPACT_ATOMS: atom_id res chain seq x y z
N MET A 1 -12.91 22.41 6.25
CA MET A 1 -12.58 20.98 6.06
C MET A 1 -13.28 20.50 4.79
N MET A 2 -12.53 20.28 3.71
CA MET A 2 -13.09 19.88 2.42
C MET A 2 -13.44 18.38 2.47
N LYS A 3 -14.71 18.03 2.28
CA LYS A 3 -15.15 16.62 2.23
C LYS A 3 -14.79 16.06 0.85
N VAL A 4 -13.84 15.14 0.82
CA VAL A 4 -13.54 14.36 -0.39
C VAL A 4 -14.63 13.31 -0.53
N PHE A 5 -15.46 13.42 -1.57
CA PHE A 5 -16.50 12.43 -1.88
C PHE A 5 -15.92 11.41 -2.86
N PHE A 6 -15.64 10.20 -2.37
CA PHE A 6 -15.22 9.09 -3.22
C PHE A 6 -16.43 8.36 -3.79
N ASN A 7 -16.37 7.99 -5.07
CA ASN A 7 -17.35 7.10 -5.67
C ASN A 7 -17.08 5.63 -5.29
N LYS A 8 -18.00 4.72 -5.61
CA LYS A 8 -17.87 3.30 -5.27
C LYS A 8 -16.59 2.67 -5.81
N LYS A 9 -16.20 2.98 -7.06
CA LYS A 9 -14.98 2.43 -7.67
C LYS A 9 -13.71 2.94 -6.99
N GLN A 10 -13.68 4.21 -6.61
CA GLN A 10 -12.57 4.80 -5.86
C GLN A 10 -12.42 4.16 -4.47
N LEU A 11 -13.54 3.90 -3.78
CA LEU A 11 -13.54 3.19 -2.50
C LEU A 11 -13.06 1.74 -2.63
N ASP A 12 -13.47 1.04 -3.68
CA ASP A 12 -13.02 -0.33 -3.95
C ASP A 12 -11.49 -0.37 -4.19
N ARG A 13 -10.95 0.57 -4.97
CA ARG A 13 -9.50 0.69 -5.20
C ARG A 13 -8.72 1.04 -3.94
N LEU A 14 -9.28 1.91 -3.10
CA LEU A 14 -8.68 2.24 -1.83
C LEU A 14 -8.67 1.02 -0.88
N SER A 15 -9.76 0.25 -0.85
CA SER A 15 -9.84 -1.00 -0.08
C SER A 15 -8.82 -2.05 -0.56
N GLU A 16 -8.70 -2.24 -1.87
CA GLU A 16 -7.72 -3.13 -2.49
C GLU A 16 -6.29 -2.72 -2.13
N PHE A 17 -6.00 -1.42 -2.19
CA PHE A 17 -4.72 -0.88 -1.77
C PHE A 17 -4.41 -1.17 -0.30
N PHE A 18 -5.35 -0.87 0.62
CA PHE A 18 -5.14 -1.14 2.04
C PHE A 18 -4.93 -2.63 2.33
N SER A 19 -5.66 -3.50 1.65
CA SER A 19 -5.47 -4.96 1.74
C SER A 19 -4.05 -5.35 1.34
N ASN A 20 -3.60 -4.90 0.17
CA ASN A 20 -2.27 -5.23 -0.36
C ASN A 20 -1.14 -4.69 0.53
N ILE A 21 -1.26 -3.45 1.01
CA ILE A 21 -0.27 -2.85 1.92
C ILE A 21 -0.22 -3.61 3.25
N SER A 22 -1.37 -4.02 3.79
CA SER A 22 -1.42 -4.77 5.05
C SER A 22 -0.68 -6.10 4.95
N ILE A 23 -0.81 -6.79 3.81
CA ILE A 23 -0.06 -8.03 3.53
C ILE A 23 1.45 -7.75 3.46
N VAL A 24 1.86 -6.69 2.78
CA VAL A 24 3.28 -6.31 2.68
C VAL A 24 3.86 -5.98 4.05
N PHE A 25 3.15 -5.21 4.88
CA PHE A 25 3.59 -4.91 6.26
C PHE A 25 3.68 -6.17 7.11
N LEU A 26 2.67 -7.04 7.05
CA LEU A 26 2.69 -8.31 7.78
C LEU A 26 3.89 -9.16 7.34
N ALA A 27 4.08 -9.35 6.05
CA ALA A 27 5.22 -10.08 5.50
C ALA A 27 6.55 -9.47 5.93
N SER A 28 6.64 -8.15 6.02
CA SER A 28 7.86 -7.42 6.40
C SER A 28 8.22 -7.54 7.87
N ILE A 29 7.22 -7.72 8.75
CA ILE A 29 7.43 -7.98 10.18
C ILE A 29 7.77 -9.46 10.40
N VAL A 30 7.09 -10.35 9.69
CA VAL A 30 7.17 -11.80 9.88
C VAL A 30 8.41 -12.38 9.21
N SER A 31 8.73 -11.97 7.97
CA SER A 31 9.85 -12.49 7.16
C SER A 31 11.21 -12.51 7.87
N PRO A 32 11.65 -11.43 8.56
CA PRO A 32 12.94 -11.42 9.26
C PRO A 32 13.03 -12.47 10.37
N VAL A 33 11.90 -12.83 10.99
CA VAL A 33 11.84 -13.85 12.05
C VAL A 33 12.16 -15.24 11.49
N PHE A 34 11.80 -15.51 10.22
CA PHE A 34 11.97 -16.82 9.58
C PHE A 34 13.23 -16.92 8.71
N ILE A 35 13.65 -15.83 8.07
CA ILE A 35 14.72 -15.84 7.06
C ILE A 35 16.07 -15.37 7.64
N GLY A 36 16.09 -14.76 8.84
CA GLY A 36 17.31 -14.34 9.53
C GLY A 36 18.04 -13.14 8.90
N ASN A 37 17.73 -12.80 7.65
CA ASN A 37 18.18 -11.57 7.01
C ASN A 37 17.30 -10.38 7.40
N LYS A 38 17.94 -9.24 7.66
CA LYS A 38 17.23 -7.98 7.88
C LYS A 38 16.54 -7.56 6.59
N LEU A 39 15.26 -7.24 6.68
CA LEU A 39 14.52 -6.66 5.59
C LEU A 39 15.18 -5.33 5.18
N SER A 40 15.46 -5.13 3.89
CA SER A 40 15.96 -3.86 3.38
C SER A 40 14.85 -2.81 3.47
N LEU A 41 14.91 -1.96 4.50
CA LEU A 41 13.93 -0.89 4.71
C LEU A 41 13.82 0.04 3.50
N ASP A 42 14.92 0.26 2.76
CA ASP A 42 14.93 1.05 1.54
C ASP A 42 14.01 0.48 0.45
N LEU A 43 14.02 -0.84 0.27
CA LEU A 43 13.13 -1.52 -0.70
C LEU A 43 11.67 -1.47 -0.27
N LEU A 44 11.41 -1.58 1.04
CA LEU A 44 10.06 -1.45 1.58
C LEU A 44 9.51 -0.03 1.36
N VAL A 45 10.29 1.00 1.67
CA VAL A 45 9.90 2.40 1.46
C VAL A 45 9.66 2.67 -0.02
N LEU A 46 10.55 2.21 -0.90
CA LEU A 46 10.39 2.37 -2.35
C LEU A 46 9.13 1.67 -2.88
N GLY A 47 8.85 0.47 -2.38
CA GLY A 47 7.61 -0.26 -2.68
C GLY A 47 6.35 0.49 -2.22
N ILE A 48 6.35 1.05 -1.01
CA ILE A 48 5.23 1.84 -0.49
C ILE A 48 5.01 3.11 -1.32
N ILE A 49 6.08 3.82 -1.69
CA ILE A 49 5.99 5.04 -2.51
C ILE A 49 5.38 4.72 -3.88
N LEU A 50 5.90 3.69 -4.58
CA LEU A 50 5.38 3.29 -5.88
C LEU A 50 3.92 2.87 -5.80
N THR A 51 3.56 2.05 -4.81
CA THR A 51 2.19 1.55 -4.65
C THR A 51 1.23 2.70 -4.32
N SER A 52 1.66 3.65 -3.48
CA SER A 52 0.86 4.84 -3.15
C SER A 52 0.69 5.76 -4.36
N GLY A 53 1.73 5.89 -5.20
CA GLY A 53 1.65 6.61 -6.47
C GLY A 53 0.63 5.98 -7.43
N PHE A 54 0.62 4.66 -7.54
CA PHE A 54 -0.39 3.95 -8.35
C PHE A 54 -1.81 4.10 -7.80
N LEU A 55 -2.00 4.12 -6.48
CA LEU A 55 -3.30 4.43 -5.89
C LEU A 55 -3.76 5.84 -6.28
N LEU A 56 -2.90 6.86 -6.15
CA LEU A 56 -3.24 8.23 -6.51
C LEU A 56 -3.65 8.34 -7.98
N LEU A 57 -2.89 7.72 -8.88
CA LEU A 57 -3.24 7.64 -10.30
C LEU A 57 -4.59 6.92 -10.51
N SER A 58 -4.81 5.80 -9.80
CA SER A 58 -6.07 5.05 -9.89
C SER A 58 -7.26 5.88 -9.43
N LEU A 59 -7.13 6.65 -8.35
CA LEU A 59 -8.16 7.55 -7.84
C LEU A 59 -8.40 8.78 -8.73
N LEU A 60 -7.42 9.20 -9.53
CA LEU A 60 -7.58 10.29 -10.49
C LEU A 60 -8.27 9.85 -11.78
N ILE A 61 -8.08 8.60 -12.19
CA ILE A 61 -8.65 8.05 -13.44
C ILE A 61 -10.12 7.64 -13.27
N TYR A 62 -10.53 7.25 -12.06
CA TYR A 62 -11.87 6.76 -11.74
C TYR A 62 -12.60 7.70 -10.79
#